data_AF-A0A5B0TWI1-F1
#
_entry.id   AF-A0A5B0TWI1-F1
#
_cell.length_a   1.000
_cell.length_b   1.000
_cell.length_c   1.000
_cell.angle_alpha   90.00
_cell.angle_beta   90.00
_cell.angle_gamma   90.00
#
_symmetry.space_group_name_H-M   'P 1'
#
loop_
_entity.id
_entity.type
_entity.pdbx_description
1 polymer ?
#
loop_
_entity_poly.entity_id
_entity_poly.type
_entity_poly.pdbx_seq_one_letter_code
_entity_poly.pdbx_strand_id
1 'polypeptide(L)'
;MSNDISTSSSYLDSLRWQESQVATSDGESDALTQEDFFSLLTQQLSYQDPSNPADNDQMIAQMTSFTMAQGISDLNSNFDTLATSMTSNSALQASTLVGKQALLESNTVDLNESGDAKGSIVAESAVESLTLSVTDASGQLVRTIDMGSQPAGAVRFAWDGNNESGERLPEGEYTLSAQGSTNGQFSSLPIATFKNIESVNINGSSGIIVNTKEGAVRLTDIAEIA
;
A
#
# COMPACT_ATOMS: atom_id res chain seq x y z
N MET A 1 49.39 -22.16 53.18
CA MET A 1 48.46 -22.78 54.14
C MET A 1 47.45 -23.54 53.28
N SER A 2 47.63 -24.84 53.00
CA SER A 2 47.16 -26.01 53.77
C SER A 2 45.68 -25.85 54.18
N ASN A 3 44.74 -26.78 53.98
CA ASN A 3 44.77 -28.16 53.48
C ASN A 3 43.30 -28.61 53.24
N ASP A 4 43.11 -29.64 52.40
CA ASP A 4 42.04 -30.67 52.38
C ASP A 4 40.55 -30.23 52.26
N ILE A 5 39.60 -30.98 51.69
CA ILE A 5 39.37 -32.43 51.73
C ILE A 5 38.62 -32.84 50.44
N SER A 6 39.14 -33.85 49.74
CA SER A 6 38.35 -34.70 48.84
C SER A 6 37.65 -35.78 49.66
N THR A 7 36.33 -35.94 49.56
CA THR A 7 35.66 -37.23 49.82
C THR A 7 34.30 -37.31 49.14
N SER A 8 34.28 -38.04 48.02
CA SER A 8 33.32 -39.10 47.69
C SER A 8 31.82 -38.90 47.97
N SER A 9 31.04 -38.70 46.90
CA SER A 9 29.62 -39.11 46.86
C SER A 9 29.10 -39.36 45.44
N SER A 10 29.89 -40.03 44.59
CA SER A 10 29.49 -40.43 43.22
C SER A 10 28.52 -41.64 43.18
N TYR A 11 28.16 -42.19 44.34
CA TYR A 11 27.26 -43.36 44.45
C TYR A 11 25.84 -43.00 44.90
N LEU A 12 25.58 -41.75 45.29
CA LEU A 12 24.25 -41.28 45.72
C LEU A 12 23.47 -40.62 44.58
N ASP A 13 24.16 -40.19 43.51
CA ASP A 13 23.54 -39.53 42.37
C ASP A 13 22.83 -40.53 41.41
N SER A 14 23.26 -41.79 41.40
CA SER A 14 22.66 -42.87 40.58
C SER A 14 21.38 -43.47 41.18
N LEU A 15 20.96 -43.01 42.36
CA LEU A 15 19.73 -43.42 43.04
C LEU A 15 18.62 -42.36 42.97
N ARG A 16 18.88 -41.23 42.31
CA ARG A 16 17.85 -40.24 42.05
C ARG A 16 17.02 -40.73 40.86
N TRP A 17 15.75 -41.04 41.15
CA TRP A 17 14.73 -41.38 40.16
C TRP A 17 14.84 -40.43 38.95
N GLN A 18 15.31 -40.95 37.82
CA GLN A 18 15.23 -40.25 36.54
C GLN A 18 13.77 -40.28 36.14
N GLU A 19 13.08 -39.16 36.35
CA GLU A 19 11.78 -38.94 35.77
C GLU A 19 11.96 -39.04 34.26
N SER A 20 11.42 -40.11 33.66
CA SER A 20 11.37 -40.26 32.22
C SER A 20 10.70 -39.01 31.66
N GLN A 21 11.47 -38.14 31.00
CA GLN A 21 10.91 -37.09 30.17
C GLN A 21 10.09 -37.78 29.09
N VAL A 22 8.78 -37.82 29.30
CA VAL A 22 7.82 -38.10 28.25
C VAL A 22 8.01 -36.98 27.25
N ALA A 23 8.49 -37.32 26.05
CA ALA A 23 8.49 -36.39 24.94
C ALA A 23 7.02 -35.99 24.72
N THR A 24 6.67 -34.79 25.17
CA THR A 24 5.46 -34.12 24.72
C THR A 24 5.69 -33.81 23.25
N SER A 25 5.13 -34.64 22.38
CA SER A 25 4.95 -34.28 20.98
C SER A 25 4.07 -33.02 20.95
N ASP A 26 4.70 -31.90 20.62
CA ASP A 26 4.01 -30.68 20.22
C ASP A 26 3.03 -31.03 19.09
N GLY A 27 1.74 -30.95 19.38
CA GLY A 27 0.75 -30.20 18.60
C GLY A 27 0.62 -30.38 17.08
N GLU A 28 1.19 -31.41 16.44
CA GLU A 28 1.00 -31.66 15.01
C GLU A 28 0.19 -32.95 14.76
N SER A 29 -1.02 -32.76 14.19
CA SER A 29 -1.92 -33.75 13.60
C SER A 29 -2.47 -34.87 14.51
N ASP A 30 -3.44 -34.54 15.37
CA ASP A 30 -4.42 -35.53 15.87
C ASP A 30 -5.56 -35.80 14.85
N ALA A 31 -5.42 -35.27 13.64
CA ALA A 31 -6.28 -35.61 12.51
C ALA A 31 -5.67 -36.81 11.80
N LEU A 32 -6.42 -37.92 11.72
CA LEU A 32 -6.08 -39.06 10.86
C LEU A 32 -5.74 -38.52 9.48
N THR A 33 -4.47 -38.66 9.08
CA THR A 33 -4.07 -38.24 7.75
C THR A 33 -4.72 -39.15 6.71
N GLN A 34 -4.85 -38.67 5.48
CA GLN A 34 -5.36 -39.49 4.38
C GLN A 34 -4.55 -40.80 4.22
N GLU A 35 -3.26 -40.77 4.56
CA GLU A 35 -2.35 -41.91 4.57
C GLU A 35 -2.65 -42.90 5.71
N ASP A 36 -2.93 -42.41 6.92
CA ASP A 36 -3.36 -43.24 8.05
C ASP A 36 -4.72 -43.91 7.78
N PHE A 37 -5.62 -43.20 7.10
CA PHE A 37 -6.90 -43.75 6.67
C PHE A 37 -6.73 -44.85 5.62
N PHE A 38 -5.89 -44.66 4.60
CA PHE A 38 -5.63 -45.69 3.60
C PHE A 38 -4.92 -46.92 4.19
N SER A 39 -4.06 -46.73 5.18
CA SER A 39 -3.43 -47.80 5.95
C SER A 39 -4.48 -48.60 6.75
N LEU A 40 -5.39 -47.93 7.45
CA LEU A 40 -6.46 -48.59 8.18
C LEU A 40 -7.47 -49.27 7.24
N LEU A 41 -7.82 -48.65 6.11
CA LEU A 41 -8.71 -49.21 5.09
C LEU A 41 -8.14 -50.48 4.43
N THR A 42 -6.84 -50.50 4.13
CA THR A 42 -6.16 -51.67 3.59
C THR A 42 -6.03 -52.79 4.62
N GLN A 43 -5.78 -52.45 5.88
CA GLN A 43 -5.76 -53.41 6.98
C GLN A 43 -7.15 -54.02 7.24
N GLN A 44 -8.23 -53.22 7.22
CA GLN A 44 -9.61 -53.71 7.36
C GLN A 44 -10.06 -54.56 6.17
N LEU A 45 -9.75 -54.19 4.93
CA LEU A 45 -10.03 -55.01 3.74
C LEU A 45 -9.37 -56.40 3.78
N SER A 46 -8.20 -56.52 4.44
CA SER A 46 -7.52 -57.81 4.61
C SER A 46 -8.19 -58.75 5.63
N TYR A 47 -9.04 -58.21 6.52
CA TYR A 47 -9.66 -58.93 7.65
C TYR A 47 -11.20 -58.93 7.63
N GLN A 48 -11.85 -58.42 6.58
CA GLN A 48 -13.32 -58.40 6.46
C GLN A 48 -13.87 -59.77 6.01
N ASP A 49 -14.95 -60.20 6.66
CA ASP A 49 -15.80 -61.30 6.18
C ASP A 49 -16.63 -60.79 4.98
N PRO A 50 -16.61 -61.49 3.82
CA PRO A 50 -17.28 -61.05 2.58
C PRO A 50 -18.81 -60.88 2.68
N SER A 51 -19.43 -61.25 3.80
CA SER A 51 -20.88 -61.22 3.98
C SER A 51 -21.46 -59.92 4.53
N ASN A 52 -20.66 -58.93 4.98
CA ASN A 52 -21.22 -57.67 5.52
C ASN A 52 -20.33 -56.40 5.33
N PRO A 53 -20.30 -55.80 4.12
CA PRO A 53 -19.39 -54.72 3.76
C PRO A 53 -19.78 -53.29 4.23
N ALA A 54 -20.86 -53.11 4.97
CA ALA A 54 -21.60 -51.83 5.04
C ALA A 54 -21.04 -50.73 5.99
N ASP A 55 -20.04 -50.98 6.83
CA ASP A 55 -19.52 -49.98 7.80
C ASP A 55 -18.40 -49.08 7.24
N ASN A 56 -17.87 -49.36 6.04
CA ASN A 56 -16.81 -48.54 5.44
C ASN A 56 -17.34 -47.26 4.76
N ASP A 57 -18.58 -47.26 4.27
CA ASP A 57 -19.13 -46.14 3.49
C ASP A 57 -19.30 -44.88 4.34
N GLN A 58 -19.69 -45.02 5.61
CA GLN A 58 -19.87 -43.89 6.53
C GLN A 58 -18.54 -43.26 6.93
N MET A 59 -17.49 -44.06 7.09
CA MET A 59 -16.13 -43.58 7.37
C MET A 59 -15.50 -42.91 6.14
N ILE A 60 -15.70 -43.47 4.94
CA ILE A 60 -15.31 -42.85 3.66
C ILE A 60 -16.03 -41.51 3.46
N ALA A 61 -17.31 -41.42 3.77
CA ALA A 61 -18.08 -40.17 3.67
C ALA A 61 -17.58 -39.11 4.66
N GLN A 62 -17.26 -39.49 5.90
CA GLN A 62 -16.69 -38.60 6.91
C GLN A 62 -15.28 -38.12 6.51
N MET A 63 -14.44 -39.02 6.00
CA MET A 63 -13.10 -38.68 5.48
C MET A 63 -13.17 -37.76 4.28
N THR A 64 -14.07 -38.03 3.33
CA THR A 64 -14.30 -37.15 2.18
C THR A 64 -14.71 -35.75 2.63
N SER A 65 -15.58 -35.67 3.65
CA SER A 65 -15.99 -34.39 4.24
C SER A 65 -14.80 -33.67 4.89
N PHE A 66 -13.90 -34.38 5.58
CA PHE A 66 -12.67 -33.82 6.12
C PHE A 66 -11.69 -33.36 5.03
N THR A 67 -11.47 -34.15 3.98
CA THR A 67 -10.62 -33.76 2.83
C THR A 67 -11.19 -32.55 2.10
N MET A 68 -12.52 -32.46 1.95
CA MET A 68 -13.16 -31.28 1.38
C MET A 68 -12.98 -30.05 2.29
N ALA A 69 -13.16 -30.20 3.60
CA ALA A 69 -12.94 -29.12 4.55
C ALA A 69 -11.48 -28.65 4.56
N GLN A 70 -10.52 -29.58 4.52
CA GLN A 70 -9.09 -29.27 4.40
C GLN A 70 -8.81 -28.58 3.06
N GLY A 71 -9.36 -29.07 1.95
CA GLY A 71 -9.21 -28.43 0.65
C GLY A 71 -9.75 -27.00 0.63
N ILE A 72 -10.88 -26.71 1.31
CA ILE A 72 -11.39 -25.34 1.47
C ILE A 72 -10.44 -24.50 2.35
N SER A 73 -9.90 -25.07 3.42
CA SER A 73 -8.91 -24.40 4.28
C SER A 73 -7.64 -24.03 3.49
N ASP A 74 -7.12 -24.96 2.69
CA ASP A 74 -5.95 -24.75 1.85
C ASP A 74 -6.22 -23.69 0.78
N LEU A 75 -7.43 -23.69 0.19
CA LEU A 75 -7.86 -22.65 -0.74
C LEU A 75 -7.87 -21.27 -0.08
N ASN A 76 -8.42 -21.14 1.13
CA ASN A 76 -8.42 -19.87 1.86
C ASN A 76 -6.98 -19.39 2.14
N SER A 77 -6.09 -20.28 2.58
CA SER A 77 -4.67 -19.96 2.81
C SER A 77 -3.96 -19.49 1.52
N ASN A 78 -4.26 -20.15 0.39
CA ASN A 78 -3.75 -19.73 -0.91
C ASN A 78 -4.32 -18.36 -1.34
N PHE A 79 -5.58 -18.07 -1.03
CA PHE A 79 -6.18 -16.75 -1.26
C PHE A 79 -5.53 -15.65 -0.41
N ASP A 80 -5.23 -15.92 0.86
CA ASP A 80 -4.52 -14.98 1.73
C ASP A 80 -3.10 -14.69 1.23
N THR A 81 -2.41 -15.73 0.76
CA THR A 81 -1.08 -15.62 0.13
C THR A 81 -1.15 -14.80 -1.16
N LEU A 82 -2.18 -15.02 -1.99
CA LEU A 82 -2.41 -14.24 -3.20
C LEU A 82 -2.70 -12.77 -2.87
N ALA A 83 -3.58 -12.49 -1.90
CA ALA A 83 -3.91 -11.14 -1.46
C ALA A 83 -2.67 -10.40 -0.92
N THR A 84 -1.81 -11.10 -0.17
CA THR A 84 -0.53 -10.57 0.32
C THR A 84 0.43 -10.27 -0.83
N SER A 85 0.50 -11.16 -1.84
CA SER A 85 1.32 -10.96 -3.04
C SER A 85 0.84 -9.78 -3.88
N MET A 86 -0.48 -9.62 -4.04
CA MET A 86 -1.07 -8.45 -4.71
C MET A 86 -0.77 -7.16 -3.96
N THR A 87 -0.89 -7.16 -2.63
CA THR A 87 -0.54 -6.00 -1.80
C THR A 87 0.93 -5.63 -1.91
N SER A 88 1.83 -6.63 -1.92
CA SER A 88 3.26 -6.44 -2.12
C SER A 88 3.59 -5.86 -3.49
N ASN A 89 2.88 -6.29 -4.54
CA ASN A 89 3.04 -5.73 -5.88
C ASN A 89 2.55 -4.27 -5.96
N SER A 90 1.44 -3.96 -5.30
CA SER A 90 0.97 -2.58 -5.13
C SER A 90 1.99 -1.73 -4.37
N ALA A 91 2.69 -2.31 -3.38
CA ALA A 91 3.74 -1.63 -2.64
C ALA A 91 4.95 -1.27 -3.52
N LEU A 92 5.35 -2.18 -4.41
CA LEU A 92 6.43 -1.92 -5.36
C LEU A 92 6.06 -0.79 -6.33
N GLN A 93 4.83 -0.78 -6.85
CA GLN A 93 4.34 0.31 -7.70
C GLN A 93 4.31 1.65 -6.95
N ALA A 94 3.77 1.65 -5.73
CA ALA A 94 3.76 2.81 -4.83
C ALA A 94 5.17 3.36 -4.53
N SER A 95 6.15 2.48 -4.32
CA SER A 95 7.53 2.87 -4.05
C SER A 95 8.15 3.69 -5.19
N THR A 96 7.79 3.39 -6.45
CA THR A 96 8.27 4.18 -7.60
C THR A 96 7.69 5.59 -7.67
N LEU A 97 6.64 5.88 -6.90
CA LEU A 97 6.01 7.20 -6.85
C LEU A 97 6.73 8.14 -5.89
N VAL A 98 7.44 7.63 -4.89
CA VAL A 98 8.17 8.48 -3.94
C VAL A 98 9.26 9.26 -4.68
N GLY A 99 9.29 10.58 -4.48
CA GLY A 99 10.19 11.50 -5.18
C GLY A 99 9.72 11.93 -6.57
N LYS A 100 8.61 11.38 -7.10
CA LYS A 100 7.91 11.91 -8.27
C LYS A 100 7.03 13.11 -7.89
N GLN A 101 6.49 13.78 -8.89
CA GLN A 101 5.58 14.90 -8.69
C GLN A 101 4.15 14.52 -9.08
N ALA A 102 3.19 14.74 -8.19
CA ALA A 102 1.76 14.58 -8.45
C ALA A 102 1.13 15.93 -8.80
N LEU A 103 0.30 15.98 -9.84
CA LEU A 103 -0.54 17.13 -10.14
C LEU A 103 -1.79 17.08 -9.27
N LEU A 104 -1.87 17.99 -8.30
CA LEU A 104 -2.95 18.08 -7.33
C LEU A 104 -3.68 19.41 -7.48
N GLU A 105 -4.99 19.42 -7.23
CA GLU A 105 -5.76 20.66 -7.15
C GLU A 105 -5.27 21.49 -5.95
N SER A 106 -4.45 22.49 -6.26
CA SER A 106 -3.80 23.38 -5.31
C SER A 106 -3.37 24.63 -6.06
N ASN A 107 -3.61 25.77 -5.43
CA ASN A 107 -3.25 27.07 -5.96
C ASN A 107 -1.93 27.58 -5.38
N THR A 108 -1.17 26.78 -4.64
CA THR A 108 0.14 27.18 -4.12
C THR A 108 1.25 26.48 -4.88
N VAL A 109 2.39 27.15 -5.03
CA VAL A 109 3.60 26.55 -5.58
C VAL A 109 4.81 26.91 -4.73
N ASP A 110 5.67 25.92 -4.50
CA ASP A 110 6.95 26.11 -3.82
C ASP A 110 8.02 26.42 -4.87
N LEU A 111 8.52 27.66 -4.84
CA LEU A 111 9.64 28.07 -5.67
C LEU A 111 10.94 27.58 -5.00
N ASN A 112 11.64 26.68 -5.68
CA ASN A 112 12.93 26.13 -5.24
C ASN A 112 14.10 26.80 -5.99
N GLU A 113 15.31 26.33 -5.72
CA GLU A 113 16.54 26.85 -6.35
C GLU A 113 16.49 26.79 -7.90
N SER A 114 15.90 25.73 -8.47
CA SER A 114 15.68 25.62 -9.93
C SER A 114 14.76 26.72 -10.43
N GLY A 115 13.67 26.98 -9.70
CA GLY A 115 12.82 28.14 -9.94
C GLY A 115 11.72 28.04 -10.94
N ASP A 116 11.48 26.85 -11.46
CA ASP A 116 10.42 26.64 -12.41
C ASP A 116 9.23 26.06 -11.69
N ALA A 117 8.09 26.72 -11.83
CA ALA A 117 6.79 26.29 -11.36
C ALA A 117 5.96 25.85 -12.57
N LYS A 118 5.35 24.68 -12.50
CA LYS A 118 4.47 24.15 -13.56
C LYS A 118 3.16 23.67 -12.98
N GLY A 119 2.12 23.71 -13.80
CA GLY A 119 0.82 23.22 -13.42
C GLY A 119 -0.17 23.24 -14.58
N SER A 120 -1.44 23.08 -14.22
CA SER A 120 -2.56 23.15 -15.13
C SER A 120 -3.67 24.00 -14.55
N ILE A 121 -4.33 24.78 -15.41
CA ILE A 121 -5.59 25.44 -15.12
C ILE A 121 -6.68 24.63 -15.81
N VAL A 122 -7.84 24.47 -15.19
CA VAL A 122 -8.97 23.74 -15.80
C VAL A 122 -10.07 24.73 -16.18
N ALA A 123 -10.35 24.82 -17.48
CA ALA A 123 -11.45 25.62 -18.01
C ALA A 123 -12.62 24.70 -18.38
N GLU A 124 -13.76 24.82 -17.69
CA GLU A 124 -14.95 23.99 -17.99
C GLU A 124 -15.56 24.29 -19.37
N SER A 125 -15.38 25.52 -19.85
CA SER A 125 -15.80 25.97 -21.18
C SER A 125 -14.70 26.83 -21.81
N ALA A 126 -14.81 27.12 -23.10
CA ALA A 126 -13.86 28.01 -23.76
C ALA A 126 -13.90 29.41 -23.14
N VAL A 127 -12.72 29.99 -22.94
CA VAL A 127 -12.53 31.34 -22.39
C VAL A 127 -11.94 32.27 -23.46
N GLU A 128 -12.42 33.51 -23.50
CA GLU A 128 -11.98 34.57 -24.41
C GLU A 128 -10.64 35.15 -23.97
N SER A 129 -10.39 35.17 -22.67
CA SER A 129 -9.11 35.53 -22.06
C SER A 129 -8.88 34.67 -20.82
N LEU A 130 -7.61 34.38 -20.54
CA LEU A 130 -7.15 33.68 -19.35
C LEU A 130 -5.93 34.41 -18.81
N THR A 131 -5.98 34.83 -17.56
CA THR A 131 -4.86 35.47 -16.88
C THR A 131 -4.50 34.68 -15.63
N LEU A 132 -3.23 34.34 -15.48
CA LEU A 132 -2.67 33.74 -14.28
C LEU A 132 -1.89 34.81 -13.51
N SER A 133 -2.30 35.05 -12.27
CA SER A 133 -1.67 35.98 -11.34
C SER A 133 -0.90 35.20 -10.28
N VAL A 134 0.31 35.65 -9.98
CA VAL A 134 1.19 35.08 -8.94
C VAL A 134 1.36 36.11 -7.84
N THR A 135 1.07 35.73 -6.61
CA THR A 135 1.25 36.56 -5.41
C THR A 135 2.24 35.93 -4.44
N ASP A 136 3.02 36.76 -3.75
CA ASP A 136 3.90 36.31 -2.68
C ASP A 136 3.14 36.03 -1.37
N ALA A 137 3.86 35.62 -0.32
CA ALA A 137 3.31 35.34 1.00
C ALA A 137 2.67 36.57 1.70
N SER A 138 2.97 37.79 1.24
CA SER A 138 2.33 39.02 1.73
C SER A 138 1.05 39.37 0.98
N GLY A 139 0.72 38.62 -0.08
CA GLY A 139 -0.40 38.89 -0.98
C GLY A 139 -0.07 39.95 -2.05
N GLN A 140 1.19 40.35 -2.20
CA GLN A 140 1.61 41.28 -3.23
C GLN A 140 1.67 40.55 -4.58
N LEU A 141 1.06 41.15 -5.61
CA LEU A 141 1.17 40.66 -6.99
C LEU A 141 2.61 40.83 -7.47
N VAL A 142 3.25 39.72 -7.84
CA VAL A 142 4.65 39.68 -8.30
C VAL A 142 4.77 39.39 -9.79
N ARG A 143 3.82 38.67 -10.37
CA ARG A 143 3.80 38.33 -11.79
C ARG A 143 2.37 38.16 -12.31
N THR A 144 2.15 38.67 -13.51
CA THR A 144 0.95 38.39 -14.30
C THR A 144 1.35 37.69 -15.60
N ILE A 145 0.66 36.61 -15.94
CA ILE A 145 0.87 35.84 -17.17
C ILE A 145 -0.45 35.85 -17.95
N ASP A 146 -0.47 36.56 -19.08
CA ASP A 146 -1.59 36.53 -20.01
C ASP A 146 -1.47 35.31 -20.92
N MET A 147 -2.46 34.43 -20.86
CA MET A 147 -2.55 33.20 -21.63
C MET A 147 -3.54 33.33 -22.80
N GLY A 148 -4.21 34.48 -22.96
CA GLY A 148 -5.14 34.76 -24.05
C GLY A 148 -6.37 33.84 -24.06
N SER A 149 -6.98 33.66 -25.23
CA SER A 149 -8.12 32.75 -25.38
C SER A 149 -7.68 31.30 -25.31
N GLN A 150 -8.45 30.48 -24.58
CA GLN A 150 -8.18 29.07 -24.39
C GLN A 150 -9.45 28.24 -24.62
N PRO A 151 -9.34 27.03 -25.22
CA PRO A 151 -10.47 26.12 -25.32
C PRO A 151 -10.85 25.55 -23.94
N ALA A 152 -11.99 24.86 -23.88
CA ALA A 152 -12.34 24.06 -22.72
C ALA A 152 -11.31 22.93 -22.51
N GLY A 153 -11.00 22.63 -21.26
CA GLY A 153 -10.09 21.56 -20.85
C GLY A 153 -8.91 22.04 -20.00
N ALA A 154 -7.88 21.20 -19.95
CA ALA A 154 -6.66 21.45 -19.19
C ALA A 154 -5.69 22.35 -19.98
N VAL A 155 -5.37 23.51 -19.42
CA VAL A 155 -4.43 24.49 -19.99
C VAL A 155 -3.15 24.47 -19.15
N ARG A 156 -2.03 24.06 -19.75
CA ARG A 156 -0.73 24.02 -19.06
C ARG A 156 -0.15 25.42 -18.92
N PHE A 157 0.43 25.70 -17.76
CA PHE A 157 1.22 26.90 -17.53
C PHE A 157 2.62 26.54 -17.01
N ALA A 158 3.55 27.46 -17.23
CA ALA A 158 4.87 27.44 -16.64
C ALA A 158 5.21 28.86 -16.19
N TRP A 159 5.80 28.98 -15.01
CA TRP A 159 6.32 30.21 -14.45
C TRP A 159 7.79 29.99 -14.09
N ASP A 160 8.64 30.94 -14.48
CA ASP A 160 10.11 30.91 -14.38
C ASP A 160 10.64 31.45 -13.04
N GLY A 161 9.74 31.74 -12.09
CA GLY A 161 10.12 32.29 -10.78
C GLY A 161 10.51 33.76 -10.82
N ASN A 162 10.30 34.45 -11.93
CA ASN A 162 10.67 35.85 -12.08
C ASN A 162 9.45 36.77 -11.90
N ASN A 163 9.70 37.99 -11.40
CA ASN A 163 8.68 39.04 -11.30
C ASN A 163 8.42 39.74 -12.66
N GLU A 164 7.55 40.75 -12.70
CA GLU A 164 7.29 41.53 -13.92
C GLU A 164 8.51 42.29 -14.44
N SER A 165 9.48 42.63 -13.58
CA SER A 165 10.74 43.28 -13.96
C SER A 165 11.80 42.30 -14.48
N GLY A 166 11.51 41.00 -14.48
CA GLY A 166 12.44 39.94 -14.87
C GLY A 166 13.46 39.59 -13.79
N GLU A 167 13.28 40.07 -12.56
CA GLU A 167 14.15 39.75 -11.43
C GLU A 167 13.71 38.42 -10.80
N ARG A 168 14.70 37.64 -10.38
CA ARG A 168 14.46 36.36 -9.72
C ARG A 168 13.90 36.58 -8.32
N LEU A 169 12.76 35.95 -8.05
CA LEU A 169 12.17 35.94 -6.72
C LEU A 169 12.87 34.94 -5.78
N PRO A 170 12.86 35.21 -4.46
CA PRO A 170 13.43 34.30 -3.47
C PRO A 170 12.65 32.99 -3.39
N GLU A 171 13.34 31.94 -2.91
CA GLU A 171 12.69 30.67 -2.59
C GLU A 171 11.59 30.87 -1.55
N GLY A 172 10.48 30.15 -1.73
CA GLY A 172 9.32 30.27 -0.87
C GLY A 172 8.04 29.83 -1.54
N GLU A 173 6.95 29.89 -0.78
CA GLU A 173 5.62 29.55 -1.27
C GLU A 173 4.96 30.78 -1.91
N TYR A 174 4.40 30.58 -3.09
CA TYR A 174 3.66 31.59 -3.85
C TYR A 174 2.25 31.08 -4.12
N THR A 175 1.28 31.99 -4.13
CA THR A 175 -0.10 31.67 -4.46
C THR A 175 -0.42 32.09 -5.88
N LEU A 176 -1.16 31.24 -6.57
CA LEU A 176 -1.59 31.39 -7.95
C LEU A 176 -3.10 31.66 -7.95
N SER A 177 -3.54 32.52 -8.87
CA SER A 177 -4.95 32.76 -9.13
C SER A 177 -5.17 32.85 -10.63
N ALA A 178 -6.12 32.08 -11.16
CA ALA A 178 -6.43 32.03 -12.58
C ALA A 178 -7.81 32.61 -12.79
N GLN A 179 -7.92 33.60 -13.67
CA GLN A 179 -9.17 34.25 -14.00
C GLN A 179 -9.42 34.15 -15.50
N GLY A 180 -10.56 33.57 -15.87
CA GLY A 180 -11.00 33.44 -17.25
C GLY A 180 -12.20 34.33 -17.55
N SER A 181 -12.35 34.80 -18.79
CA SER A 181 -13.56 35.50 -19.26
C SER A 181 -14.36 34.62 -20.21
N THR A 182 -15.67 34.49 -19.98
CA THR A 182 -16.61 33.85 -20.91
C THR A 182 -17.78 34.79 -21.15
N ASN A 183 -18.03 35.19 -22.41
CA ASN A 183 -19.05 36.18 -22.77
C ASN A 183 -18.90 37.51 -22.02
N GLY A 184 -17.66 37.96 -21.81
CA GLY A 184 -17.34 39.18 -21.05
C GLY A 184 -17.52 39.10 -19.53
N GLN A 185 -17.89 37.93 -18.97
CA GLN A 185 -17.96 37.72 -17.52
C GLN A 185 -16.71 36.99 -17.02
N PHE A 186 -16.05 37.56 -16.01
CA PHE A 186 -14.88 36.94 -15.38
C PHE A 186 -15.27 35.95 -14.28
N SER A 187 -14.59 34.81 -14.23
CA SER A 187 -14.70 33.79 -13.19
C SER A 187 -13.32 33.26 -12.80
N SER A 188 -13.21 32.77 -11.56
CA SER A 188 -12.02 32.06 -11.11
C SER A 188 -12.02 30.65 -11.68
N LEU A 189 -10.87 30.19 -12.16
CA LEU A 189 -10.69 28.83 -12.65
C LEU A 189 -9.88 28.00 -11.64
N PRO A 190 -10.20 26.70 -11.47
CA PRO A 190 -9.39 25.79 -10.66
C PRO A 190 -7.97 25.66 -11.19
N ILE A 191 -7.01 25.57 -10.26
CA ILE A 191 -5.59 25.38 -10.55
C ILE A 191 -5.14 24.07 -9.93
N ALA A 192 -4.34 23.33 -10.68
CA ALA A 192 -3.59 22.21 -10.19
C ALA A 192 -2.08 22.46 -10.35
N THR A 193 -1.29 22.16 -9.33
CA THR A 193 0.15 22.35 -9.29
C THR A 193 0.86 21.04 -8.99
N PHE A 194 2.10 20.91 -9.45
CA PHE A 194 2.92 19.75 -9.16
C PHE A 194 3.44 19.81 -7.73
N LYS A 195 3.19 18.75 -6.96
CA LYS A 195 3.63 18.57 -5.57
C LYS A 195 4.49 17.32 -5.46
N ASN A 196 5.60 17.45 -4.74
CA ASN A 196 6.49 16.31 -4.52
C ASN A 196 5.79 15.26 -3.64
N ILE A 197 5.93 14.00 -4.04
CA ILE A 197 5.45 12.86 -3.28
C ILE A 197 6.50 12.50 -2.24
N GLU A 198 6.19 12.71 -0.96
CA GLU A 198 7.11 12.49 0.15
C GLU A 198 7.08 11.03 0.61
N SER A 199 5.89 10.44 0.68
CA SER A 199 5.72 9.05 1.08
C SER A 199 4.43 8.47 0.54
N VAL A 200 4.34 7.15 0.53
CA VAL A 200 3.15 6.43 0.09
C VAL A 200 2.76 5.42 1.15
N ASN A 201 1.48 5.39 1.47
CA ASN A 201 0.86 4.45 2.41
C ASN A 201 -0.04 3.50 1.63
N ILE A 202 0.04 2.21 1.94
CA ILE A 202 -0.76 1.17 1.28
C ILE A 202 -1.74 0.64 2.30
N ASN A 203 -3.02 0.92 2.10
CA ASN A 203 -4.07 0.53 3.04
C ASN A 203 -4.89 -0.62 2.49
N GLY A 204 -4.25 -1.73 2.09
CA GLY A 204 -4.92 -2.94 1.58
C GLY A 204 -6.07 -2.64 0.60
N SER A 205 -7.31 -2.89 1.03
CA SER A 205 -8.54 -2.65 0.26
C SER A 205 -8.85 -1.17 -0.04
N SER A 206 -8.28 -0.22 0.71
CA SER A 206 -8.46 1.23 0.51
C SER A 206 -7.48 1.82 -0.51
N GLY A 207 -6.64 0.98 -1.13
CA GLY A 207 -5.72 1.39 -2.18
C GLY A 207 -4.48 2.13 -1.69
N ILE A 208 -3.89 2.90 -2.60
CA ILE A 208 -2.63 3.63 -2.40
C ILE A 208 -2.94 5.08 -2.03
N ILE A 209 -2.40 5.54 -0.91
CA ILE A 209 -2.49 6.93 -0.43
C ILE A 209 -1.13 7.57 -0.58
N VAL A 210 -1.08 8.65 -1.35
CA VAL A 210 0.09 9.47 -1.61
C VAL A 210 0.10 10.62 -0.63
N ASN A 211 1.24 10.85 0.04
CA ASN A 211 1.40 11.94 0.99
C ASN A 211 2.33 12.99 0.38
N THR A 212 1.84 14.21 0.35
CA THR A 212 2.55 15.40 -0.10
C THR A 212 2.54 16.43 1.01
N LYS A 213 3.29 17.52 0.85
CA LYS A 213 3.25 18.67 1.76
C LYS A 213 1.83 19.24 1.95
N GLU A 214 0.96 19.12 0.95
CA GLU A 214 -0.44 19.58 0.99
C GLU A 214 -1.37 18.60 1.75
N GLY A 215 -0.90 17.39 2.05
CA GLY A 215 -1.65 16.36 2.75
C GLY A 215 -1.70 15.02 2.02
N ALA A 216 -2.51 14.13 2.56
CA ALA A 216 -2.72 12.77 2.07
C ALA A 216 -3.85 12.74 1.03
N VAL A 217 -3.57 12.22 -0.16
CA VAL A 217 -4.51 12.11 -1.28
C VAL A 217 -4.50 10.67 -1.81
N ARG A 218 -5.64 10.15 -2.24
CA ARG A 218 -5.70 8.83 -2.88
C ARG A 218 -5.05 8.91 -4.26
N LEU A 219 -4.31 7.87 -4.64
CA LEU A 219 -3.68 7.79 -5.97
C LEU A 219 -4.68 7.97 -7.11
N THR A 220 -5.93 7.55 -6.93
CA THR A 220 -7.02 7.70 -7.93
C THR A 220 -7.49 9.13 -8.13
N ASP A 221 -7.23 10.01 -7.16
CA ASP A 221 -7.69 11.40 -7.18
C ASP A 221 -6.58 12.32 -7.76
N ILE A 222 -5.41 11.76 -8.08
CA ILE A 222 -4.29 12.47 -8.68
C ILE A 222 -4.50 12.56 -10.19
N ALA A 223 -4.46 13.78 -10.73
CA ALA A 223 -4.69 14.01 -12.16
C ALA A 223 -3.54 13.49 -13.04
N GLU A 224 -2.30 13.60 -12.57
CA GLU A 224 -1.10 13.19 -13.31
C GLU A 224 0.09 12.95 -12.37
N ILE A 225 1.02 12.09 -12.76
CA ILE A 225 2.30 11.89 -12.07
C ILE A 225 3.45 12.05 -13.07
N ALA A 226 4.44 12.87 -12.73
CA ALA A 226 5.69 13.09 -13.48
C ALA A 226 6.89 12.49 -12.74
#